data_AF-A0A927CCF9-F1
#
_entry.id   AF-A0A927CCF9-F1
#
_cell.length_a   1.000
_cell.length_b   1.000
_cell.length_c   1.000
_cell.angle_alpha   90.00
_cell.angle_beta   90.00
_cell.angle_gamma   90.00
#
_symmetry.space_group_name_H-M   'P 1'
#
loop_
_entity.id
_entity.type
_entity.pdbx_description
1 polymer ?
#
loop_
_entity_poly.entity_id
_entity_poly.type
_entity_poly.pdbx_seq_one_letter_code
_entity_poly.pdbx_strand_id
1 'polypeptide(L)' 'MDQARVICTNRTIGEGYGQLERFMKENGHVSLRNACAIEVFYIREDGEEEQVEIWSPIDVAK' A
#
# COMPACT_ATOMS: atom_id res chain seq x y z
N MET A 1 4.31 15.13 4.38
CA MET A 1 3.92 13.76 4.78
C MET A 1 3.65 13.05 3.49
N ASP A 2 4.57 12.16 3.14
CA ASP A 2 4.55 11.48 1.85
C ASP A 2 3.90 10.11 2.01
N GLN A 3 3.36 9.59 0.92
CA GLN A 3 2.62 8.34 0.91
C GLN A 3 3.17 7.45 -0.20
N ALA A 4 3.51 6.21 0.16
CA ALA A 4 3.74 5.15 -0.81
C ALA A 4 2.40 4.48 -1.11
N ARG A 5 2.15 4.19 -2.39
CA ARG A 5 0.91 3.55 -2.83
C ARG A 5 1.20 2.35 -3.72
N VAL A 6 0.42 1.29 -3.53
CA VAL A 6 0.33 0.16 -4.45
C VAL A 6 -1.13 -0.12 -4.80
N ILE A 7 -1.37 -0.56 -6.03
CA ILE A 7 -2.66 -1.08 -6.49
C ILE A 7 -2.54 -2.59 -6.55
N CYS A 8 -3.47 -3.29 -5.90
CA CYS A 8 -3.56 -4.74 -5.88
C CYS A 8 -5.04 -5.15 -5.88
N THR A 9 -5.33 -6.36 -5.42
CA THR A 9 -6.69 -6.86 -5.25
C THR A 9 -6.89 -7.43 -3.85
N ASN A 10 -8.14 -7.67 -3.46
CA ASN A 10 -8.46 -8.33 -2.19
C ASN A 10 -7.83 -9.72 -2.06
N ARG A 11 -7.55 -10.40 -3.19
CA ARG A 11 -6.84 -11.70 -3.23
C ARG A 11 -5.32 -11.57 -3.09
N THR A 12 -4.75 -10.43 -3.47
CA THR A 12 -3.29 -10.20 -3.54
C THR A 12 -2.79 -9.15 -2.54
N ILE A 13 -3.61 -8.74 -1.57
CA ILE A 13 -3.30 -7.65 -0.64
C ILE A 13 -2.00 -7.87 0.16
N GLY A 14 -1.73 -9.12 0.57
CA GLY A 14 -0.49 -9.49 1.24
C GLY A 14 0.75 -9.29 0.35
N GLU A 15 0.64 -9.59 -0.94
CA GLU A 15 1.70 -9.32 -1.92
C GLU A 15 1.88 -7.81 -2.14
N GLY A 16 0.78 -7.05 -2.12
CA GLY A 16 0.78 -5.59 -2.17
C GLY A 16 1.63 -4.96 -1.06
N TYR A 17 1.46 -5.39 0.19
CA TYR A 17 2.32 -4.96 1.29
C TYR A 17 3.80 -5.31 1.06
N GLY A 18 4.08 -6.52 0.55
CA GLY A 18 5.44 -6.92 0.20
C GLY A 18 6.06 -6.07 -0.92
N GLN A 19 5.25 -5.61 -1.89
CA GLN A 19 5.70 -4.68 -2.92
C GLN A 19 6.01 -3.30 -2.34
N LEU A 20 5.17 -2.79 -1.43
CA LEU A 20 5.43 -1.53 -0.72
C LEU A 20 6.72 -1.60 0.10
N GLU A 21 6.95 -2.68 0.84
CA GLU A 21 8.17 -2.85 1.64
C GLU A 21 9.43 -2.87 0.75
N ARG A 22 9.38 -3.61 -0.37
CA ARG A 22 10.49 -3.62 -1.35
C ARG A 22 10.73 -2.23 -1.93
N PHE A 23 9.68 -1.55 -2.38
CA PHE A 23 9.77 -0.18 -2.90
C PHE A 23 10.41 0.78 -1.89
N MET A 24 9.97 0.75 -0.63
CA MET A 24 10.53 1.59 0.42
C MET A 24 12.02 1.28 0.63
N LYS A 25 12.38 0.00 0.75
CA LYS A 25 13.77 -0.43 0.96
C LYS A 25 14.68 -0.03 -0.20
N GLU A 26 14.25 -0.23 -1.44
CA GLU A 26 15.02 0.08 -2.65
C GLU A 26 15.27 1.59 -2.80
N ASN A 27 14.33 2.42 -2.33
CA ASN A 27 14.41 3.89 -2.42
C ASN A 27 14.87 4.56 -1.11
N GLY A 28 15.29 3.77 -0.11
CA GLY A 28 15.76 4.28 1.18
C GLY A 28 14.67 4.95 2.04
N HIS A 29 13.40 4.74 1.73
CA HIS A 29 12.27 5.28 2.50
C HIS A 29 11.99 4.42 3.73
N VAL A 30 11.41 5.03 4.75
CA VAL A 30 11.03 4.32 5.98
C VAL A 30 9.58 4.60 6.35
N SER A 31 8.90 3.63 6.96
CA SER A 31 7.54 3.82 7.47
C SER A 31 7.51 4.88 8.57
N LEU A 32 6.51 5.76 8.52
CA LEU A 32 6.34 6.78 9.56
C LEU A 32 5.87 6.14 10.88
N ARG A 33 6.55 6.45 11.99
CA ARG A 33 6.16 5.96 13.32
C ARG A 33 4.83 6.58 13.76
N ASN A 34 4.01 5.81 14.48
CA ASN A 34 2.68 6.20 14.98
C ASN A 34 1.70 6.64 13.87
N ALA A 35 1.85 6.09 12.66
CA ALA A 35 0.93 6.28 11.56
C ALA A 35 0.35 4.94 11.10
N CYS A 36 -0.81 4.97 10.45
CA CYS A 36 -1.50 3.79 9.94
C CYS A 36 -1.55 3.81 8.43
N ALA A 37 -1.44 2.63 7.82
CA ALA A 37 -1.77 2.44 6.42
C ALA A 37 -3.30 2.50 6.22
N ILE A 38 -3.72 2.93 5.03
CA ILE A 38 -5.13 2.95 4.61
C ILE A 38 -5.29 1.95 3.46
N GLU A 39 -6.29 1.09 3.58
CA GLU A 39 -6.72 0.18 2.53
C GLU A 39 -8.05 0.66 1.95
N VAL A 40 -8.10 0.87 0.64
CA VAL A 40 -9.31 1.32 -0.07
C VAL A 40 -9.78 0.20 -0.98
N PHE A 41 -10.94 -0.39 -0.65
CA PHE A 41 -11.57 -1.46 -1.42
C PHE A 41 -12.60 -0.87 -2.38
N TYR A 42 -12.43 -1.12 -3.66
CA TYR A 42 -13.39 -0.73 -4.71
C TYR A 42 -14.33 -1.90 -4.98
N ILE A 43 -15.39 -1.97 -4.17
CA ILE A 43 -16.39 -3.04 -4.22
C ILE A 43 -17.27 -2.87 -5.47
N ARG A 44 -17.47 -3.95 -6.22
CA ARG A 44 -18.37 -4.03 -7.38
C ARG A 44 -19.41 -5.11 -7.11
N GLU A 45 -20.69 -4.84 -7.39
CA GLU A 45 -21.81 -5.73 -7.04
C GLU A 45 -21.67 -7.17 -7.57
N ASP A 46 -21.06 -7.34 -8.75
CA ASP A 46 -20.90 -8.64 -9.41
C ASP A 46 -19.43 -9.11 -9.52
N GLY A 47 -18.51 -8.47 -8.79
CA GLY A 47 -17.07 -8.74 -8.90
C GLY A 47 -16.60 -9.86 -7.96
N GLU A 48 -16.01 -10.92 -8.50
CA GLU A 48 -15.32 -11.94 -7.67
C GLU A 48 -13.98 -11.47 -7.07
N GLU A 49 -13.43 -10.38 -7.63
CA GLU A 49 -12.15 -9.79 -7.24
C GLU A 49 -12.29 -8.26 -7.19
N GLU A 50 -11.92 -7.70 -6.06
CA GLU A 50 -12.06 -6.26 -5.78
C GLU A 50 -10.70 -5.61 -5.93
N GLN A 51 -10.64 -4.47 -6.64
CA GLN A 51 -9.43 -3.66 -6.67
C GLN A 51 -9.21 -3.05 -5.28
N VAL A 52 -7.97 -3.09 -4.82
CA VAL A 52 -7.55 -2.51 -3.55
C VAL A 52 -6.41 -1.54 -3.78
N GLU A 53 -6.44 -0.40 -3.11
CA GLU A 53 -5.28 0.48 -2.96
C GLU A 53 -4.78 0.45 -1.53
N ILE A 54 -3.48 0.23 -1.34
CA ILE A 54 -2.83 0.34 -0.04
C ILE A 54 -1.99 1.62 -0.04
N TRP A 55 -2.23 2.47 0.94
CA TRP A 55 -1.57 3.74 1.14
C TRP A 55 -0.80 3.72 2.46
N SER A 56 0.53 3.75 2.40
CA SER A 56 1.39 3.71 3.58
C SER A 56 2.09 5.05 3.78
N PRO A 57 1.93 5.70 4.95
CA PRO A 57 2.72 6.88 5.32
C PRO A 57 4.21 6.58 5.40
N ILE A 58 5.02 7.35 4.68
CA ILE A 58 6.48 7.20 4.65
C ILE A 58 7.21 8.50 4.97
N ASP A 59 8.43 8.35 5.45
CA ASP A 59 9.45 9.40 5.46
C ASP A 59 10.41 9.15 4.29
N VAL A 60 10.56 10.15 3.43
CA VAL A 60 11.35 10.06 2.20
C VAL A 60 12.80 10.38 2.53
N ALA A 61 13.74 9.52 2.11
CA ALA A 61 15.15 9.84 2.19
C ALA A 61 15.43 11.16 1.44
N LYS A 62 16.12 12.08 2.12
CA LYS A 62 16.55 13.37 1.56
C LYS A 62 17.79 13.23 0.69
#